data_AF-A0A9E2F6I9-F1
#
_entry.id   AF-A0A9E2F6I9-F1
#
_cell.length_a   1.000
_cell.length_b   1.000
_cell.length_c   1.000
_cell.angle_alpha   90.00
_cell.angle_beta   90.00
_cell.angle_gamma   90.00
#
_symmetry.space_group_name_H-M   'P 1'
#
loop_
_entity.id
_entity.type
_entity.pdbx_description
1 polymer ?
#
loop_
_entity_poly.entity_id
_entity_poly.type
_entity_poly.pdbx_seq_one_letter_code
_entity_poly.pdbx_strand_id
1 'polypeptide(L)'
;MKSPWIRGLLVVILLAVIVGVYWVRGNEEPQALQVETFTVKPGVFVEEVQASGQLAAVEPTDVTAPFSAPIEKVLVQEGDRVEKGDLLLVLDSTSLKEQVVQAKAQVEQAQSQLAKLQKQVSDQEKLNQLQIQERRSRSKSPRTTWMPSRPFPSTTPSGKMPTASGSRPSRSWSS
;
A
#
# COMPACT_ATOMS: atom_id res chain seq x y z
N MET A 1 29.74 25.78 139.88
CA MET A 1 30.30 24.42 139.74
C MET A 1 29.80 23.86 138.41
N LYS A 2 30.67 23.73 137.40
CA LYS A 2 30.29 23.44 136.00
C LYS A 2 30.27 21.92 135.83
N SER A 3 29.08 21.31 135.76
CA SER A 3 28.93 19.85 135.71
C SER A 3 29.51 19.29 134.40
N PRO A 4 30.59 18.48 134.45
CA PRO A 4 31.27 17.97 133.25
C PRO A 4 30.39 17.03 132.39
N TRP A 5 29.25 16.57 132.91
CA TRP A 5 28.33 15.70 132.18
C TRP A 5 27.60 16.39 131.02
N ILE A 6 27.26 17.69 131.13
CA ILE A 6 26.56 18.40 130.04
C ILE A 6 27.42 18.46 128.77
N ARG A 7 28.75 18.58 128.93
CA ARG A 7 29.69 18.57 127.81
C ARG A 7 29.76 17.19 127.14
N GLY A 8 29.70 16.11 127.91
CA GLY A 8 29.64 14.74 127.39
C GLY A 8 28.37 14.49 126.57
N LEU A 9 27.21 14.94 127.08
CA LEU A 9 25.93 14.79 126.37
C LEU A 9 25.93 15.53 125.03
N LEU A 10 26.51 16.73 124.98
CA LEU A 10 26.57 17.56 123.77
C LEU A 10 27.44 16.90 122.67
N VAL A 11 28.54 16.25 123.05
CA VAL A 11 29.41 15.53 122.11
C VAL A 11 28.72 14.28 121.55
N VAL A 12 27.96 13.56 122.36
CA VAL A 12 27.20 12.38 121.91
C VAL A 12 26.09 12.78 120.94
N ILE A 13 25.37 13.87 121.22
CA ILE A 13 24.36 14.42 120.31
C ILE A 13 25.01 14.86 118.99
N LEU A 14 26.16 15.54 119.05
CA LEU A 14 26.88 15.96 117.85
C LEU A 14 27.30 14.76 116.98
N LEU A 15 27.83 13.71 117.60
CA LEU A 15 28.20 12.47 116.90
C LEU A 15 27.00 11.77 116.30
N ALA A 16 25.87 11.70 117.02
CA ALA A 16 24.64 11.11 116.50
C ALA A 16 24.10 11.88 115.28
N VAL A 17 24.18 13.21 115.29
CA VAL A 17 23.79 14.04 114.14
C VAL A 17 24.71 13.81 112.95
N ILE A 18 26.03 13.75 113.15
CA ILE A 18 26.99 13.50 112.07
C ILE A 18 26.75 12.13 111.43
N VAL A 19 26.56 11.08 112.24
CA VAL A 19 26.26 9.73 111.75
C VAL A 19 24.93 9.70 111.02
N GLY A 20 23.89 10.36 111.56
CA GLY A 20 22.59 10.47 110.91
C GLY A 20 22.66 11.14 109.54
N VAL A 21 23.41 12.24 109.42
CA VAL A 21 23.60 12.94 108.13
C VAL A 21 24.39 12.08 107.13
N TYR A 22 25.39 11.33 107.60
CA TYR A 22 26.19 10.46 106.73
C TYR A 22 25.36 9.28 106.20
N TRP A 23 24.46 8.72 107.01
CA TRP A 23 23.52 7.67 106.60
C TRP A 23 22.49 8.16 105.59
N VAL A 24 21.97 9.38 105.75
CA VAL A 24 20.96 9.94 104.82
C VAL A 24 21.57 10.29 103.46
N ARG A 25 22.80 10.82 103.42
CA ARG A 25 23.47 11.17 102.17
C ARG A 25 24.03 9.99 101.38
N GLY A 26 24.33 8.87 102.05
CA GLY A 26 24.86 7.67 101.39
C GLY A 26 23.84 6.88 100.56
N ASN A 27 22.54 7.14 100.76
CA ASN A 27 21.44 6.37 100.17
C ASN A 27 20.73 7.07 99.00
N GLU A 28 21.28 8.16 98.46
CA GLU A 28 20.76 8.75 97.22
C GLU A 28 21.23 7.91 96.02
N GLU A 29 20.50 6.83 95.73
CA GLU A 29 20.66 6.10 94.47
C GLU A 29 20.30 7.04 93.30
N PRO A 30 21.16 7.19 92.28
CA PRO A 30 20.89 8.06 91.14
C PRO A 30 19.63 7.57 90.42
N GLN A 31 18.63 8.45 90.33
CA GLN A 31 17.35 8.14 89.68
C GLN A 31 17.60 7.72 88.22
N ALA A 32 17.38 6.43 87.93
CA ALA A 32 17.51 5.90 86.58
C ALA A 32 16.45 6.53 85.68
N LEU A 33 16.89 7.19 84.61
CA LEU A 33 16.04 7.78 83.58
C LEU A 33 15.16 6.68 82.96
N GLN A 34 13.86 6.75 83.21
CA GLN A 34 12.90 5.81 82.62
C GLN A 34 12.69 6.18 81.15
N VAL A 35 13.09 5.28 80.26
CA VAL A 35 12.84 5.41 78.81
C VAL A 35 11.82 4.36 78.39
N GLU A 36 10.76 4.80 77.73
CA GLU A 36 9.81 3.88 77.12
C GLU A 36 10.46 3.23 75.90
N THR A 37 10.44 1.90 75.88
CA THR A 37 10.93 1.11 74.76
C THR A 37 9.81 0.24 74.22
N PHE A 38 9.79 0.07 72.90
CA PHE A 38 8.87 -0.83 72.23
C PHE A 38 9.64 -2.01 71.63
N THR A 39 9.20 -3.23 71.94
CA THR A 39 9.77 -4.45 71.36
C THR A 39 9.28 -4.64 69.93
N VAL A 40 10.18 -4.52 68.95
CA VAL A 40 9.87 -4.79 67.54
C VAL A 40 9.76 -6.31 67.32
N LYS A 41 8.66 -6.76 66.72
CA LYS A 41 8.47 -8.15 66.31
C LYS A 41 8.70 -8.29 64.79
N PRO A 42 9.40 -9.34 64.32
CA PRO A 42 9.50 -9.60 62.89
C PRO A 42 8.10 -9.93 62.33
N GLY A 43 7.66 -9.15 61.35
CA GLY A 43 6.42 -9.34 60.60
C GLY A 43 6.70 -9.29 59.10
N VAL A 44 5.85 -9.92 58.32
CA VAL A 44 5.95 -9.85 56.85
C VAL A 44 5.46 -8.48 56.42
N PHE A 45 6.35 -7.67 55.88
CA PHE A 45 6.01 -6.39 55.26
C PHE A 45 5.75 -6.63 53.77
N VAL A 46 4.50 -6.47 53.33
CA VAL A 46 4.13 -6.58 51.92
C VAL A 46 4.12 -5.17 51.35
N GLU A 47 5.14 -4.85 50.56
CA GLU A 47 5.22 -3.60 49.82
C GLU A 47 4.37 -3.71 48.56
N GLU A 48 3.15 -3.17 48.61
CA GLU A 48 2.24 -3.16 47.47
C GLU A 48 2.54 -1.94 46.60
N VAL A 49 3.21 -2.15 45.48
CA VAL A 49 3.48 -1.10 44.50
C VAL A 49 2.27 -0.96 43.59
N GLN A 50 1.50 0.09 43.78
CA GLN A 50 0.38 0.42 42.89
C GLN A 50 0.90 1.17 41.66
N ALA A 51 0.84 0.51 40.50
CA ALA A 51 1.18 1.12 39.22
C ALA A 51 -0.10 1.40 38.42
N SER A 52 -0.33 2.66 38.06
CA SER A 52 -1.40 3.05 37.14
C SER A 52 -0.92 2.90 35.69
N GLY A 53 -1.56 2.03 34.92
CA GLY A 53 -1.35 1.90 33.48
C GLY A 53 -2.56 2.40 32.69
N GLN A 54 -2.33 2.84 31.45
CA GLN A 54 -3.42 3.13 30.51
C GLN A 54 -3.70 1.89 29.68
N LEU A 55 -4.97 1.50 29.58
CA LEU A 55 -5.41 0.46 28.67
C LEU A 55 -5.57 1.06 27.28
N ALA A 56 -4.85 0.51 26.30
CA ALA A 56 -4.98 0.87 24.90
C ALA A 56 -5.39 -0.37 24.09
N ALA A 57 -6.05 -0.15 22.95
CA ALA A 57 -6.33 -1.23 22.01
C ALA A 57 -5.01 -1.86 21.53
N VAL A 58 -5.01 -3.20 21.39
CA VAL A 58 -3.83 -3.93 20.92
C VAL A 58 -3.43 -3.48 19.51
N GLU A 59 -4.43 -3.23 18.65
CA GLU A 59 -4.25 -2.75 17.28
C GLU A 59 -5.38 -1.76 16.90
N PRO A 60 -5.22 -0.46 17.16
CA PRO A 60 -6.15 0.54 16.63
C PRO A 60 -6.02 0.62 15.10
N THR A 61 -7.13 0.55 14.38
CA THR A 61 -7.16 0.69 12.92
C THR A 61 -8.25 1.67 12.52
N ASP A 62 -7.87 2.71 11.77
CA ASP A 62 -8.80 3.68 11.20
C ASP A 62 -9.25 3.21 9.80
N VAL A 63 -10.55 3.01 9.61
CA VAL A 63 -11.12 2.63 8.32
C VAL A 63 -11.47 3.87 7.52
N THR A 64 -10.75 4.10 6.42
CA THR A 64 -11.00 5.22 5.50
C THR A 64 -11.52 4.74 4.15
N ALA A 65 -12.43 5.50 3.53
CA ALA A 65 -12.90 5.21 2.19
C ALA A 65 -11.76 5.34 1.15
N PRO A 66 -11.61 4.39 0.22
CA PRO A 66 -10.54 4.44 -0.79
C PRO A 66 -10.73 5.53 -1.85
N PHE A 67 -11.95 6.06 -2.00
CA PHE A 67 -12.28 7.14 -2.93
C PHE A 67 -13.38 8.03 -2.36
N SER A 68 -13.41 9.29 -2.81
CA SER A 68 -14.44 10.25 -2.42
C SER A 68 -15.74 9.98 -3.19
N ALA A 69 -16.78 9.56 -2.48
CA ALA A 69 -18.11 9.31 -3.02
C ALA A 69 -19.17 9.57 -1.93
N PRO A 70 -20.40 9.97 -2.30
CA PRO A 70 -21.48 10.09 -1.34
C PRO A 70 -21.84 8.72 -0.74
N ILE A 71 -22.23 8.71 0.53
CA ILE A 71 -22.64 7.50 1.25
C ILE A 71 -24.04 7.10 0.77
N GLU A 72 -24.19 5.87 0.29
CA GLU A 72 -25.48 5.30 -0.08
C GLU A 72 -26.18 4.74 1.16
N LYS A 73 -25.48 3.89 1.93
CA LYS A 73 -26.01 3.24 3.13
C LYS A 73 -24.92 2.99 4.17
N VAL A 74 -25.28 3.10 5.44
CA VAL A 74 -24.47 2.66 6.59
C VAL A 74 -25.12 1.40 7.16
N LEU A 75 -24.33 0.34 7.36
CA LEU A 75 -24.83 -0.98 7.76
C LEU A 75 -24.48 -1.35 9.21
N VAL A 76 -23.65 -0.55 9.87
CA VAL A 76 -23.16 -0.78 11.23
C VAL A 76 -23.43 0.44 12.12
N GLN A 77 -23.64 0.20 13.41
CA GLN A 77 -23.85 1.25 14.41
C GLN A 77 -22.62 1.39 15.32
N GLU A 78 -22.55 2.52 16.02
CA GLU A 78 -21.48 2.76 16.99
C GLU A 78 -21.54 1.72 18.12
N GLY A 79 -20.42 1.02 18.35
CA GLY A 79 -20.31 -0.03 19.37
C GLY A 79 -20.57 -1.45 18.86
N ASP A 80 -20.96 -1.63 17.60
CA ASP A 80 -21.12 -2.95 17.01
C ASP A 80 -19.77 -3.67 16.84
N ARG A 81 -19.79 -4.99 17.07
CA ARG A 81 -18.63 -5.85 16.87
C ARG A 81 -18.60 -6.31 15.42
N VAL A 82 -17.52 -5.99 14.71
CA VAL A 82 -17.32 -6.32 13.29
C VAL A 82 -16.10 -7.21 13.11
N GLU A 83 -16.16 -8.11 12.14
CA GLU A 83 -15.08 -9.01 11.77
C GLU A 83 -14.40 -8.56 10.47
N LYS A 84 -13.24 -9.16 10.18
CA LYS A 84 -12.48 -8.84 8.98
C LYS A 84 -13.25 -9.27 7.73
N GLY A 85 -13.60 -8.30 6.89
CA GLY A 85 -14.32 -8.52 5.63
C GLY A 85 -15.79 -8.11 5.69
N ASP A 86 -16.26 -7.65 6.84
CA ASP A 86 -17.64 -7.17 6.98
C ASP A 86 -17.87 -5.88 6.21
N LEU A 87 -19.06 -5.79 5.61
CA LEU A 87 -19.49 -4.62 4.86
C LEU A 87 -20.03 -3.56 5.84
N LEU A 88 -19.22 -2.56 6.12
CA LEU A 88 -19.57 -1.49 7.05
C LEU A 88 -20.48 -0.42 6.43
N LEU A 89 -20.20 -0.06 5.17
CA LEU A 89 -20.89 0.99 4.45
C LEU A 89 -20.89 0.70 2.95
N VAL A 90 -21.86 1.28 2.25
CA VAL A 90 -21.97 1.27 0.79
C VAL A 90 -21.83 2.70 0.31
N LEU A 91 -20.84 2.93 -0.57
CA LEU A 91 -20.65 4.20 -1.26
C LEU A 91 -21.35 4.16 -2.62
N ASP A 92 -21.93 5.29 -3.02
CA ASP A 92 -22.49 5.44 -4.36
C ASP A 92 -21.35 5.35 -5.39
N SER A 93 -21.41 4.31 -6.21
CA SER A 93 -20.41 3.97 -7.23
C SER A 93 -20.91 4.24 -8.65
N THR A 94 -21.97 5.03 -8.83
CA THR A 94 -22.59 5.28 -10.14
C THR A 94 -21.58 5.85 -11.15
N SER A 95 -20.81 6.87 -10.76
CA SER A 95 -19.78 7.45 -11.63
C SER A 95 -18.66 6.47 -12.00
N LEU A 96 -18.27 5.60 -11.06
CA LEU A 96 -17.26 4.55 -11.32
C LEU A 96 -17.80 3.48 -12.28
N LYS A 97 -19.08 3.10 -12.14
CA LYS A 97 -19.73 2.16 -13.06
C LYS A 97 -19.79 2.73 -14.46
N GLU A 98 -20.12 4.01 -14.61
CA GLU A 98 -20.11 4.71 -15.90
C GLU A 98 -18.71 4.72 -16.53
N GLN A 99 -17.67 5.01 -15.75
CA GLN A 99 -16.28 4.96 -16.23
C GLN A 99 -15.89 3.56 -16.70
N VAL A 100 -16.29 2.52 -15.96
CA VAL A 100 -16.04 1.12 -16.36
C VAL A 100 -16.76 0.79 -17.65
N VAL A 101 -18.01 1.22 -17.83
CA VAL A 101 -18.78 1.01 -19.06
C VAL A 101 -18.11 1.73 -20.24
N GLN A 102 -17.69 2.98 -20.04
CA GLN A 102 -16.99 3.76 -21.07
C GLN A 102 -15.66 3.10 -21.46
N ALA A 103 -14.87 2.66 -20.48
CA ALA A 103 -13.61 1.96 -20.72
C ALA A 103 -13.82 0.63 -21.47
N LYS A 104 -14.86 -0.14 -21.12
CA LYS A 104 -15.23 -1.38 -21.84
C LYS A 104 -15.61 -1.09 -23.28
N ALA A 105 -16.42 -0.05 -23.53
CA ALA A 105 -16.80 0.35 -24.88
C ALA A 105 -15.58 0.76 -25.73
N GLN A 106 -14.61 1.47 -25.13
CA GLN A 106 -13.36 1.82 -25.81
C GLN A 106 -12.53 0.59 -26.19
N VAL A 107 -12.45 -0.41 -25.29
CA VAL A 107 -11.76 -1.67 -25.56
C VAL A 107 -12.44 -2.42 -26.70
N GLU A 108 -13.77 -2.53 -26.69
CA GLU A 108 -14.53 -3.21 -27.73
C GLU A 108 -14.40 -2.50 -29.09
N GLN A 109 -14.40 -1.17 -29.09
CA GLN A 109 -14.14 -0.37 -30.29
C GLN A 109 -12.73 -0.64 -30.84
N ALA A 110 -11.71 -0.64 -29.99
CA ALA A 110 -10.33 -0.93 -30.38
C ALA A 110 -10.17 -2.35 -30.93
N GLN A 111 -10.80 -3.34 -30.30
CA GLN A 111 -10.82 -4.72 -30.79
C GLN A 111 -11.51 -4.84 -32.16
N SER A 112 -12.63 -4.15 -32.33
CA SER A 112 -13.35 -4.12 -33.61
C SER A 112 -12.53 -3.46 -34.71
N GLN A 113 -11.80 -2.39 -34.41
CA GLN A 113 -10.88 -1.74 -35.34
C GLN A 113 -9.73 -2.68 -35.73
N LEU A 114 -9.14 -3.36 -34.75
CA LEU A 114 -8.08 -4.34 -34.98
C LEU A 114 -8.57 -5.48 -35.89
N ALA A 115 -9.75 -6.04 -35.61
CA ALA A 115 -10.34 -7.09 -36.42
C ALA A 115 -10.64 -6.62 -37.86
N LYS A 116 -11.10 -5.38 -38.04
CA LYS A 116 -11.29 -4.77 -39.37
C LYS A 116 -9.97 -4.64 -40.13
N LEU A 117 -8.92 -4.14 -39.49
CA LEU A 117 -7.60 -3.99 -40.09
C LEU A 117 -6.99 -5.34 -40.47
N GLN A 118 -7.12 -6.36 -39.61
CA GLN A 118 -6.67 -7.73 -39.91
C GLN A 118 -7.41 -8.31 -41.12
N LYS A 119 -8.74 -8.15 -41.18
CA LYS A 119 -9.51 -8.58 -42.36
C LYS A 119 -9.05 -7.87 -43.62
N GLN A 120 -8.88 -6.55 -43.57
CA GLN A 120 -8.41 -5.74 -44.70
C GLN A 120 -7.04 -6.20 -45.21
N VAL A 121 -6.08 -6.49 -44.31
CA VAL A 121 -4.78 -7.06 -44.70
C VAL A 121 -4.95 -8.42 -45.36
N SER A 122 -5.73 -9.32 -44.78
CA SER A 122 -5.96 -10.66 -45.34
C SER A 122 -6.66 -10.63 -46.71
N ASP A 123 -7.58 -9.70 -46.90
CA ASP A 123 -8.31 -9.55 -48.17
C ASP A 123 -7.42 -8.92 -49.25
N GLN A 124 -6.53 -7.99 -48.87
CA GLN A 124 -5.51 -7.44 -49.76
C GLN A 124 -4.52 -8.51 -50.21
N GLU A 125 -4.08 -9.39 -49.31
CA GLU A 125 -3.20 -10.52 -49.65
C GLU A 125 -3.87 -11.49 -50.62
N LYS A 126 -5.14 -11.86 -50.40
CA LYS A 126 -5.91 -12.70 -51.32
C LYS A 126 -6.03 -12.05 -52.70
N LEU A 127 -6.32 -10.76 -52.76
CA LEU A 127 -6.44 -10.04 -54.03
C LEU A 127 -5.12 -10.04 -54.80
N ASN A 128 -4.00 -9.79 -54.11
CA ASN A 128 -2.66 -9.87 -54.71
C ASN A 128 -2.36 -11.27 -55.27
N GLN A 129 -2.73 -12.33 -54.55
CA GLN A 129 -2.55 -13.71 -55.03
C GLN A 129 -3.39 -14.01 -56.27
N LEU A 130 -4.65 -13.59 -56.29
CA LEU A 130 -5.54 -13.76 -57.45
C LEU A 130 -4.96 -13.07 -58.69
N GLN A 131 -4.44 -11.85 -58.55
CA GLN A 131 -3.79 -11.14 -59.67
C GLN A 131 -2.55 -11.88 -60.20
N ILE A 132 -1.74 -12.49 -59.32
CA ILE A 132 -0.58 -13.30 -59.74
C ILE A 132 -1.05 -14.55 -60.49
N GLN A 133 -2.12 -15.20 -60.02
CA GLN A 133 -2.68 -16.37 -60.70
C GLN A 133 -3.23 -16.00 -62.08
N GLU A 134 -4.00 -14.91 -62.21
CA GLU A 134 -4.51 -14.44 -63.49
C GLU A 134 -3.38 -14.14 -64.48
N ARG A 135 -2.32 -13.43 -64.03
CA ARG A 135 -1.13 -13.16 -64.86
C ARG A 135 -0.46 -14.45 -65.33
N ARG A 136 -0.33 -15.47 -64.47
CA ARG A 136 0.23 -16.78 -64.83
C ARG A 136 -0.65 -17.52 -65.83
N SER A 137 -1.97 -17.53 -65.64
CA SER A 137 -2.92 -18.15 -66.56
C SER A 137 -2.89 -17.48 -67.94
N ARG A 138 -2.84 -16.15 -67.97
CA ARG A 138 -2.74 -15.37 -69.21
C ARG A 138 -1.44 -15.64 -69.96
N SER A 139 -0.32 -15.75 -69.25
CA SER A 139 1.01 -16.07 -69.81
C SER A 139 1.12 -17.48 -70.38
N LYS A 140 0.31 -18.45 -69.94
CA LYS A 140 0.29 -19.82 -70.48
C LYS A 140 -0.54 -19.97 -71.75
N SER A 141 -1.15 -18.89 -72.26
CA SER A 141 -1.80 -18.89 -73.57
C SER A 141 -0.74 -19.19 -74.64
N PRO A 142 -0.99 -20.11 -75.59
CA PRO A 142 0.01 -20.56 -76.54
C PRO A 142 0.59 -19.37 -77.29
N ARG A 143 1.90 -19.15 -77.12
CA ARG A 143 2.69 -18.23 -77.94
C ARG A 143 2.34 -18.57 -79.38
N THR A 144 1.68 -17.64 -80.06
CA THR A 144 1.14 -17.87 -81.40
C THR A 144 2.23 -18.49 -82.26
N THR A 145 2.04 -19.73 -82.65
CA THR A 145 2.95 -20.45 -83.54
C THR A 145 3.14 -19.58 -84.77
N TRP A 146 4.37 -19.14 -85.02
CA TRP A 146 4.74 -18.47 -86.25
C TRP A 146 4.46 -19.44 -87.40
N MET A 147 3.34 -19.25 -88.12
CA MET A 147 3.03 -20.02 -89.32
C MET A 147 3.90 -19.47 -90.45
N PRO A 148 4.77 -20.29 -91.08
CA PRO A 148 5.47 -19.86 -92.28
C PRO A 148 4.43 -19.67 -93.39
N SER A 149 4.33 -18.46 -93.92
CA SER A 149 3.55 -18.16 -95.13
C SER A 149 4.01 -19.03 -96.29
N ARG A 150 3.05 -19.62 -97.01
CA ARG A 150 3.22 -20.47 -98.20
C ARG A 150 4.13 -19.79 -99.26
N PRO A 151 4.86 -20.55 -100.09
CA PRO A 151 5.76 -19.98 -101.11
C PRO A 151 4.97 -19.19 -102.16
N PHE A 152 5.43 -17.96 -102.44
CA PHE A 152 4.88 -17.11 -103.49
C PHE A 152 5.11 -17.74 -104.88
N PRO A 153 4.10 -17.83 -105.77
CA PRO A 153 4.34 -18.10 -107.18
C PRO A 153 4.90 -16.85 -107.86
N SER A 154 6.03 -17.00 -108.54
CA SER A 154 6.61 -15.97 -109.40
C SER A 154 5.81 -15.85 -110.69
N THR A 155 5.11 -14.74 -110.87
CA THR A 155 4.66 -14.30 -112.20
C THR A 155 4.96 -12.83 -112.36
N THR A 156 5.97 -12.56 -113.18
CA THR A 156 6.26 -11.26 -113.79
C THR A 156 5.17 -10.93 -114.81
N PRO A 157 4.60 -9.71 -114.78
CA PRO A 157 4.28 -9.04 -116.03
C PRO A 157 4.94 -7.66 -116.09
N SER A 158 5.74 -7.52 -117.14
CA SER A 158 6.19 -6.26 -117.73
C SER A 158 5.03 -5.28 -117.90
N GLY A 159 5.20 -4.02 -117.47
CA GLY A 159 4.23 -2.97 -117.81
C GLY A 159 4.23 -1.71 -116.95
N LYS A 160 5.16 -0.80 -117.26
CA LYS A 160 5.04 0.68 -117.20
C LYS A 160 4.75 1.36 -115.84
N MET A 161 5.70 2.21 -115.45
CA MET A 161 5.54 3.28 -114.46
C MET A 161 4.41 4.25 -114.84
N PRO A 162 3.78 4.86 -113.82
CA PRO A 162 3.77 6.31 -113.81
C PRO A 162 4.16 6.93 -112.45
N THR A 163 4.76 8.10 -112.58
CA THR A 163 5.17 9.07 -111.58
C THR A 163 3.98 9.76 -110.91
N ALA A 164 4.01 9.95 -109.57
CA ALA A 164 3.42 11.07 -108.81
C ALA A 164 3.64 10.79 -107.30
N SER A 165 4.42 11.58 -106.56
CA SER A 165 4.15 12.93 -106.03
C SER A 165 3.32 12.93 -104.72
N GLY A 166 3.97 13.43 -103.64
CA GLY A 166 3.37 13.87 -102.37
C GLY A 166 3.01 12.76 -101.38
N SER A 167 3.11 12.90 -100.06
CA SER A 167 3.61 13.93 -99.16
C SER A 167 3.59 13.31 -97.74
N ARG A 168 4.58 13.66 -96.90
CA ARG A 168 4.59 13.35 -95.46
C ARG A 168 3.51 14.18 -94.74
N PRO A 169 2.91 13.67 -93.65
CA PRO A 169 3.34 14.10 -92.29
C PRO A 169 3.28 12.94 -91.26
N SER A 170 4.19 12.78 -90.30
CA SER A 170 4.47 13.60 -89.11
C SER A 170 3.27 13.84 -88.18
N ARG A 171 3.29 13.22 -86.98
CA ARG A 171 2.82 13.67 -85.64
C ARG A 171 2.56 12.43 -84.76
N SER A 172 3.30 12.19 -83.67
CA SER A 172 3.10 12.71 -82.29
C SER A 172 1.66 12.46 -81.78
N TRP A 173 1.36 11.88 -80.61
CA TRP A 173 1.97 12.04 -79.29
C TRP A 173 1.35 11.04 -78.26
N SER A 174 2.11 10.80 -77.19
CA SER A 174 1.75 10.63 -75.76
C SER A 174 0.35 10.15 -75.31
N SER A 175 0.37 9.18 -74.39
CA SER A 175 -0.14 9.31 -73.01
C SER A 175 0.38 8.15 -72.16
#